data_AF-A0A6V8KQ82-F1
#
_entry.id   AF-A0A6V8KQ82-F1
#
_cell.length_a   1.000
_cell.length_b   1.000
_cell.length_c   1.000
_cell.angle_alpha   90.00
_cell.angle_beta   90.00
_cell.angle_gamma   90.00
#
_symmetry.space_group_name_H-M   'P 1'
#
loop_
_entity.id
_entity.type
_entity.pdbx_description
1 polymer ?
#
loop_
_entity_poly.entity_id
_entity_poly.type
_entity_poly.pdbx_seq_one_letter_code
_entity_poly.pdbx_strand_id
1 'polypeptide(L)'
;MAGDKRYTPVVGMRALFTAAAVLSLLFGYIGLHQYMGDSARFTDVLYNSFQLFVLELPPAGGAGAYPITLEIARFAAPAVTFYALVEALRLVFAAEAERLRARRARGHVVICGDGPMATSLSRQLRLSGNRVVHVADSRSDPPDRGRRQPLWVLGDARNPDVLRAAGVAHASALYACTEDSATNTAIALAAGRRQRGERPLAVYAQVEDPELCLALQARHLGTIEPPAIRLDFFNADDLAARHLLAKDPIIPPLDRPPRFLVVGATTFGRAIIVELARQWRVLAPAAMWRVEVSVVDDAATQLVDELTFRYPFLSKSCDLTPYDENLLAVLAEEGTPEPPDRVFICLEDEQLALKTALIADRLWRGGPGTVIVRQDQLATLQSAFDGARDERLFDEVSGTLRLFGVVDAACDPTMIRDDLGERLARVIHESYLIARQRRGDGFDETPAMVPWQRLPDRLKSENRAQAADIGRKLRAIDCVLAPRVAAGGEHTLTTTEVTRLATMEHERWLRARLREGWRFAEERDDERMLHPAIRRWADLPESLRTVNADAIRELPAMLADSGFRIVRMREGS
;
A
#
# COMPACT_ATOMS: atom_id res chain seq x y z
N MET A 1 26.85 14.81 -23.80
CA MET A 1 27.28 16.21 -23.68
C MET A 1 26.21 17.12 -24.27
N ALA A 2 25.44 17.80 -23.41
CA ALA A 2 24.74 19.07 -23.66
C ALA A 2 24.19 19.48 -22.30
N GLY A 3 24.85 20.43 -21.64
CA GLY A 3 24.52 20.84 -20.28
C GLY A 3 23.27 21.70 -20.25
N ASP A 4 22.18 21.18 -19.69
CA ASP A 4 21.02 21.99 -19.29
C ASP A 4 21.38 22.73 -17.99
N LYS A 5 22.24 23.75 -18.09
CA LYS A 5 22.48 24.73 -17.02
C LYS A 5 21.25 25.65 -16.94
N ARG A 6 20.13 25.12 -16.45
CA ARG A 6 19.09 25.98 -15.87
C ARG A 6 19.66 26.52 -14.57
N TYR A 7 20.29 27.70 -14.67
CA TYR A 7 20.58 28.54 -13.52
C TYR A 7 19.30 28.65 -12.69
N THR A 8 19.29 28.01 -11.54
CA THR A 8 18.16 28.10 -10.61
C THR A 8 18.00 29.58 -10.25
N PRO A 9 16.78 30.14 -10.29
CA PRO A 9 16.54 31.56 -9.99
C PRO A 9 17.08 31.95 -8.60
N VAL A 10 17.18 30.98 -7.68
CA VAL A 10 17.77 31.13 -6.34
C VAL A 10 19.27 31.41 -6.37
N VAL A 11 20.04 30.77 -7.26
CA VAL A 11 21.50 31.01 -7.37
C VAL A 11 21.77 32.38 -7.99
N GLY A 12 21.01 32.77 -9.01
CA GLY A 12 21.09 34.12 -9.59
C GLY A 12 20.74 35.22 -8.59
N MET A 13 19.70 35.02 -7.78
CA MET A 13 19.28 35.98 -6.76
C MET A 13 20.29 36.09 -5.60
N ARG A 14 20.91 34.98 -5.19
CA ARG A 14 22.01 34.99 -4.20
C ARG A 14 23.25 35.72 -4.73
N ALA A 15 23.62 35.50 -5.99
CA ALA A 15 24.74 36.20 -6.60
C ALA A 15 24.48 37.71 -6.72
N LEU A 16 23.27 38.10 -7.11
CA LEU A 16 22.85 39.50 -7.17
C LEU A 16 22.87 40.16 -5.78
N PHE A 17 22.40 39.45 -4.75
CA PHE A 17 22.44 39.91 -3.37
C PHE A 17 23.86 40.12 -2.87
N THR A 18 24.76 39.14 -3.08
CA THR A 18 26.17 39.26 -2.70
C THR A 18 26.84 40.42 -3.45
N ALA A 19 26.55 40.59 -4.73
CA ALA A 19 27.05 41.72 -5.52
C ALA A 19 26.53 43.06 -4.98
N ALA A 20 25.25 43.16 -4.63
CA ALA A 20 24.66 44.36 -4.03
C ALA A 20 25.29 44.68 -2.67
N ALA A 21 25.58 43.68 -1.83
CA ALA A 21 26.27 43.86 -0.56
C ALA A 21 27.70 44.40 -0.75
N VAL A 22 28.46 43.80 -1.67
CA VAL A 22 29.84 44.23 -1.99
C VAL A 22 29.85 45.63 -2.59
N LEU A 23 28.95 45.93 -3.54
CA LEU A 23 28.83 47.26 -4.14
C LEU A 23 28.42 48.31 -3.11
N SER A 24 27.51 48.00 -2.20
CA SER A 24 27.12 48.91 -1.12
C SER A 24 28.28 49.22 -0.19
N LEU A 25 29.11 48.22 0.14
CA LEU A 25 30.30 48.41 0.96
C LEU A 25 31.38 49.22 0.22
N LEU A 26 31.62 48.94 -1.06
CA LEU A 26 32.56 49.68 -1.90
C LEU A 26 32.15 51.14 -2.07
N PHE A 27 30.87 51.39 -2.35
CA PHE A 27 30.33 52.75 -2.49
C PHE A 27 30.30 53.50 -1.15
N GLY A 28 30.03 52.80 -0.05
CA GLY A 28 30.17 53.34 1.30
C GLY A 28 31.61 53.77 1.58
N TYR A 29 32.58 52.92 1.28
CA TYR A 29 34.01 53.18 1.47
C TYR A 29 34.50 54.35 0.61
N ILE A 30 34.21 54.34 -0.70
CA ILE A 30 34.60 55.41 -1.62
C ILE A 30 33.93 56.73 -1.22
N GLY A 31 32.63 56.70 -0.89
CA GLY A 31 31.86 57.87 -0.51
C GLY A 31 32.31 58.48 0.82
N LEU A 32 32.62 57.66 1.83
CA LEU A 32 33.16 58.12 3.12
C LEU A 32 34.59 58.65 2.99
N HIS A 33 35.44 58.02 2.19
CA HIS A 33 36.79 58.53 1.92
C HIS A 33 36.74 59.91 1.24
N GLN A 34 35.82 60.11 0.29
CA GLN A 34 35.61 61.41 -0.36
C GLN A 34 35.02 62.46 0.60
N TYR A 35 34.15 62.04 1.52
CA TYR A 35 33.46 62.93 2.45
C TYR A 35 34.34 63.34 3.66
N MET A 36 35.21 62.45 4.14
CA MET A 36 36.08 62.70 5.30
C MET A 36 37.45 63.32 4.93
N GLY A 37 37.83 63.27 3.65
CA GLY A 37 39.07 63.86 3.12
C GLY A 37 40.35 63.09 3.50
N ASP A 38 41.51 63.62 3.12
CA ASP A 38 42.83 62.95 3.21
C ASP A 38 43.32 62.68 4.66
N SER A 39 42.65 63.25 5.66
CA SER A 39 42.95 63.05 7.09
C SER A 39 42.28 61.80 7.69
N ALA A 40 41.42 61.11 6.93
CA ALA A 40 40.71 59.94 7.41
C ALA A 40 41.60 58.69 7.44
N ARG A 41 41.68 58.01 8.60
CA ARG A 41 42.37 56.73 8.69
C ARG A 41 41.56 55.65 7.96
N PHE A 42 42.26 54.75 7.26
CA PHE A 42 41.65 53.60 6.58
C PHE A 42 40.69 52.81 7.49
N THR A 43 41.08 52.58 8.74
CA THR A 43 40.29 51.84 9.73
C THR A 43 38.97 52.53 10.05
N ASP A 44 38.97 53.87 10.09
CA ASP A 44 37.79 54.66 10.48
C ASP A 44 36.80 54.72 9.32
N VAL A 45 37.29 54.89 8.08
CA VAL A 45 36.45 54.82 6.86
C VAL A 45 35.83 53.43 6.72
N LEU A 46 36.60 52.37 6.96
CA LEU A 46 36.11 51.00 6.90
C LEU A 46 35.05 50.73 7.99
N TYR A 47 35.30 51.15 9.23
CA TYR A 47 34.35 51.03 10.34
C TYR A 47 33.03 51.76 10.05
N ASN A 48 33.10 53.02 9.62
CA ASN A 48 31.93 53.83 9.26
C ASN A 48 31.18 53.24 8.04
N SER A 49 31.88 52.56 7.12
CA SER A 49 31.23 51.87 5.99
C SER A 49 30.38 50.68 6.46
N PHE A 50 30.81 49.98 7.51
CA PHE A 50 30.00 48.94 8.14
C PHE A 50 28.82 49.50 8.93
N GLN A 51 28.96 50.67 9.58
CA GLN A 51 27.87 51.34 10.30
C GLN A 51 26.66 51.66 9.42
N LEU A 52 26.86 51.90 8.12
CA LEU A 52 25.76 52.11 7.16
C LEU A 52 24.80 50.91 7.10
N PHE A 53 25.25 49.69 7.38
CA PHE A 53 24.39 48.50 7.39
C PHE A 53 23.44 48.44 8.60
N VAL A 54 23.70 49.24 9.64
CA VAL A 54 22.94 49.29 10.91
C VAL A 54 22.09 50.57 11.01
N LEU A 55 21.91 51.30 9.90
CA LEU A 55 21.18 52.58 9.84
C LEU A 55 21.78 53.69 10.73
N GLU A 56 23.06 53.59 11.07
CA GLU A 56 23.74 54.63 11.83
C GLU A 56 24.17 55.76 10.88
N LEU A 57 23.94 57.01 11.31
CA LEU A 57 24.25 58.19 10.51
C LEU A 57 25.77 58.36 10.37
N PRO A 58 26.29 58.68 9.16
CA PRO A 58 27.69 59.03 8.99
C PRO A 58 28.07 60.19 9.93
N PRO A 59 29.32 60.22 10.45
CA PRO A 59 29.77 61.27 11.35
C PRO A 59 29.53 62.67 10.77
N ALA A 60 28.95 63.58 11.56
CA ALA A 60 28.46 64.90 11.17
C ALA A 60 29.57 65.96 10.92
N GLY A 61 30.75 65.53 10.44
CA GLY A 61 31.95 66.39 10.35
C GLY A 61 32.27 66.98 8.96
N GLY A 62 31.56 66.59 7.90
CA GLY A 62 31.82 67.08 6.54
C GLY A 62 30.94 68.27 6.17
N ALA A 63 31.54 69.39 5.76
CA ALA A 63 30.84 70.64 5.45
C ALA A 63 30.26 70.69 4.01
N GLY A 64 29.57 69.63 3.55
CA GLY A 64 29.05 69.57 2.18
C GLY A 64 27.96 68.53 1.95
N ALA A 65 27.35 68.56 0.76
CA ALA A 65 26.39 67.53 0.34
C ALA A 65 27.07 66.16 0.23
N TYR A 66 26.34 65.08 0.52
CA TYR A 66 26.88 63.73 0.43
C TYR A 66 27.26 63.39 -1.03
N PRO A 67 28.42 62.75 -1.27
CA PRO A 67 28.73 62.17 -2.56
C PRO A 67 27.65 61.18 -2.99
N ILE A 68 27.32 61.12 -4.28
CA ILE A 68 26.28 60.24 -4.83
C ILE A 68 26.54 58.76 -4.47
N THR A 69 27.82 58.35 -4.43
CA THR A 69 28.23 57.00 -3.99
C THR A 69 27.80 56.72 -2.55
N LEU A 70 27.96 57.69 -1.64
CA LEU A 70 27.54 57.58 -0.25
C LEU A 70 26.00 57.62 -0.12
N GLU A 71 25.30 58.43 -0.92
CA GLU A 71 23.83 58.44 -0.93
C GLU A 71 23.25 57.09 -1.35
N ILE A 72 23.81 56.47 -2.40
CA ILE A 72 23.41 55.13 -2.83
C ILE A 72 23.68 54.11 -1.71
N ALA A 73 24.87 54.13 -1.11
CA ALA A 73 25.24 53.22 -0.04
C ALA A 73 24.35 53.37 1.22
N ARG A 74 23.95 54.60 1.56
CA ARG A 74 23.10 54.91 2.72
C ARG A 74 21.73 54.22 2.67
N PHE A 75 21.20 53.98 1.49
CA PHE A 75 19.92 53.26 1.32
C PHE A 75 20.13 51.79 0.95
N ALA A 76 21.16 51.48 0.15
CA ALA A 76 21.43 50.12 -0.29
C ALA A 76 21.92 49.22 0.85
N ALA A 77 22.82 49.70 1.73
CA ALA A 77 23.35 48.91 2.84
C ALA A 77 22.27 48.48 3.85
N PRO A 78 21.39 49.36 4.36
CA PRO A 78 20.25 48.93 5.18
C PRO A 78 19.28 47.99 4.46
N ALA A 79 19.03 48.20 3.17
CA ALA A 79 18.15 47.32 2.38
C ALA A 79 18.72 45.90 2.27
N VAL A 80 20.05 45.77 2.11
CA VAL A 80 20.77 44.48 2.14
C VAL A 80 20.63 43.81 3.51
N THR A 81 20.85 44.54 4.61
CA THR A 81 20.66 44.02 5.97
C THR A 81 19.22 43.57 6.22
N PHE A 82 18.24 44.37 5.80
CA PHE A 82 16.83 44.06 5.93
C PHE A 82 16.44 42.82 5.12
N TYR A 83 16.92 42.69 3.89
CA TYR A 83 16.70 41.50 3.08
C TYR A 83 17.34 40.26 3.73
N ALA A 84 18.56 40.37 4.25
CA ALA A 84 19.23 39.28 4.95
C ALA A 84 18.43 38.84 6.20
N LEU A 85 17.89 39.81 6.95
CA LEU A 85 17.03 39.55 8.10
C LEU A 85 15.74 38.84 7.67
N VAL A 86 15.09 39.29 6.59
CA VAL A 86 13.88 38.65 6.04
C VAL A 86 14.16 37.23 5.56
N GLU A 87 15.30 36.98 4.89
CA GLU A 87 15.70 35.62 4.48
C GLU A 87 16.00 34.71 5.69
N ALA A 88 16.72 35.21 6.69
CA ALA A 88 16.96 34.49 7.94
C ALA A 88 15.63 34.14 8.63
N LEU A 89 14.70 35.10 8.70
CA LEU A 89 13.36 34.91 9.24
C LEU A 89 12.58 33.85 8.44
N ARG A 90 12.60 33.92 7.10
CA ARG A 90 11.97 32.92 6.23
C ARG A 90 12.51 31.52 6.48
N LEU A 91 13.82 31.36 6.63
CA LEU A 91 14.43 30.06 6.91
C LEU A 91 13.98 29.50 8.26
N VAL A 92 13.91 30.34 9.30
CA VAL A 92 13.45 29.94 10.64
C VAL A 92 11.96 29.56 10.62
N PHE A 93 11.11 30.32 9.92
CA PHE A 93 9.67 30.07 9.88
C PHE A 93 9.21 29.13 8.76
N ALA A 94 10.08 28.71 7.84
CA ALA A 94 9.70 27.83 6.73
C ALA A 94 9.12 26.50 7.25
N ALA A 95 9.77 25.89 8.24
CA ALA A 95 9.31 24.64 8.84
C ALA A 95 7.94 24.80 9.54
N GLU A 96 7.74 25.91 10.25
CA GLU A 96 6.48 26.18 10.96
C GLU A 96 5.34 26.54 9.99
N ALA A 97 5.66 27.26 8.90
CA ALA A 97 4.72 27.55 7.83
C ALA A 97 4.27 26.28 7.09
N GLU A 98 5.19 25.33 6.85
CA GLU A 98 4.84 24.02 6.30
C GLU A 98 3.96 23.20 7.24
N ARG A 99 4.28 23.14 8.53
CA ARG A 99 3.43 22.50 9.56
C ARG A 99 2.03 23.11 9.57
N LEU A 100 1.92 24.43 9.51
CA LEU A 100 0.61 25.11 9.49
C LEU A 100 -0.17 24.81 8.19
N ARG A 101 0.51 24.76 7.05
CA ARG A 101 -0.11 24.37 5.76
C ARG A 101 -0.59 22.93 5.79
N ALA A 102 0.21 22.00 6.33
CA ALA A 102 -0.15 20.60 6.49
C ALA A 102 -1.36 20.45 7.42
N ARG A 103 -1.35 21.13 8.58
CA ARG A 103 -2.47 21.11 9.54
C ARG A 103 -3.77 21.64 8.96
N ARG A 104 -3.72 22.63 8.06
CA ARG A 104 -4.89 23.23 7.39
C ARG A 104 -5.31 22.51 6.11
N ALA A 105 -4.52 21.54 5.63
CA ALA A 105 -4.90 20.75 4.47
C ALA A 105 -6.15 19.91 4.76
N ARG A 106 -6.92 19.59 3.71
CA ARG A 106 -8.18 18.83 3.80
C ARG A 106 -8.26 17.79 2.71
N GLY A 107 -8.79 16.61 3.00
CA GLY A 107 -8.90 15.53 2.01
C GLY A 107 -7.54 15.15 1.41
N HIS A 108 -6.46 15.33 2.17
CA HIS A 108 -5.13 14.86 1.84
C HIS A 108 -4.90 13.48 2.45
N VAL A 109 -3.87 12.82 1.98
CA VAL A 109 -3.37 11.55 2.51
C VAL A 109 -2.12 11.84 3.34
N VAL A 110 -2.04 11.23 4.51
CA VAL A 110 -0.84 11.25 5.36
C VAL A 110 -0.07 9.95 5.14
N ILE A 111 1.23 10.04 4.90
CA ILE A 111 2.13 8.89 4.79
C ILE A 111 3.18 9.04 5.88
N CYS A 112 3.35 8.01 6.70
CA CYS A 112 4.34 7.96 7.76
C CYS A 112 5.47 7.01 7.36
N GLY A 113 6.71 7.47 7.47
CA GLY A 113 7.91 6.77 6.99
C GLY A 113 8.53 7.42 5.76
N ASP A 114 9.79 7.09 5.52
CA ASP A 114 10.63 7.64 4.45
C ASP A 114 11.29 6.56 3.57
N GLY A 115 10.99 5.29 3.81
CA GLY A 115 11.51 4.16 3.04
C GLY A 115 10.96 4.03 1.61
N PRO A 116 11.35 2.98 0.88
CA PRO A 116 10.94 2.75 -0.52
C PRO A 116 9.42 2.70 -0.70
N MET A 117 8.71 2.00 0.20
CA MET A 117 7.24 1.91 0.19
C MET A 117 6.58 3.29 0.34
N ALA A 118 6.99 4.08 1.33
CA ALA A 118 6.43 5.42 1.55
C ALA A 118 6.67 6.34 0.33
N THR A 119 7.85 6.24 -0.27
CA THR A 119 8.24 7.04 -1.45
C THR A 119 7.46 6.64 -2.71
N SER A 120 7.33 5.35 -3.00
CA SER A 120 6.58 4.86 -4.15
C SER A 120 5.07 5.09 -4.01
N LEU A 121 4.51 4.89 -2.80
CA LEU A 121 3.11 5.17 -2.51
C LEU A 121 2.79 6.67 -2.66
N SER A 122 3.67 7.53 -2.19
CA SER A 122 3.60 8.98 -2.39
C SER A 122 3.55 9.37 -3.86
N ARG A 123 4.41 8.75 -4.69
CA ARG A 123 4.45 8.97 -6.13
C ARG A 123 3.11 8.57 -6.77
N GLN A 124 2.61 7.36 -6.53
CA GLN A 124 1.36 6.87 -7.11
C GLN A 124 0.13 7.69 -6.69
N LEU A 125 0.05 8.07 -5.41
CA LEU A 125 -1.03 8.92 -4.91
C LEU A 125 -1.04 10.31 -5.57
N ARG A 126 0.14 10.91 -5.76
CA ARG A 126 0.29 12.21 -6.44
C ARG A 126 -0.06 12.13 -7.92
N LEU A 127 0.33 11.05 -8.61
CA LEU A 127 -0.07 10.79 -10.00
C LEU A 127 -1.60 10.64 -10.13
N SER A 128 -2.24 10.05 -9.12
CA SER A 128 -3.70 9.94 -9.02
C SER A 128 -4.40 11.24 -8.58
N GLY A 129 -3.67 12.36 -8.49
CA GLY A 129 -4.22 13.68 -8.15
C GLY A 129 -4.38 13.98 -6.65
N ASN A 130 -3.99 13.07 -5.76
CA ASN A 130 -4.11 13.27 -4.32
C ASN A 130 -3.05 14.23 -3.78
N ARG A 131 -3.41 14.98 -2.72
CA ARG A 131 -2.46 15.75 -1.92
C ARG A 131 -1.85 14.84 -0.87
N VAL A 132 -0.52 14.88 -0.72
CA VAL A 132 0.23 14.02 0.19
C VAL A 132 0.98 14.87 1.22
N VAL A 133 0.92 14.44 2.47
CA VAL A 133 1.71 14.95 3.60
C VAL A 133 2.55 13.80 4.15
N HIS A 134 3.87 13.97 4.19
CA HIS A 134 4.80 13.02 4.78
C HIS A 134 5.09 13.34 6.25
N VAL A 135 5.21 12.30 7.06
CA VAL A 135 5.69 12.35 8.43
C VAL A 135 6.88 11.42 8.57
N ALA A 136 8.05 11.98 8.85
CA ALA A 136 9.29 11.24 8.99
C ALA A 136 10.25 11.97 9.94
N ASP A 137 11.25 11.26 10.45
CA ASP A 137 12.29 11.85 11.30
C ASP A 137 13.26 12.73 10.48
N SER A 138 13.44 12.38 9.21
CA SER A 138 14.32 13.10 8.28
C SER A 138 13.57 13.50 6.99
N ARG A 139 14.08 14.52 6.29
CA ARG A 139 13.56 14.86 4.95
C ARG A 139 14.29 14.03 3.90
N SER A 140 13.56 13.09 3.31
CA SER A 140 13.98 12.38 2.12
C SER A 140 13.41 13.09 0.91
N ASP A 141 14.18 13.97 0.27
CA ASP A 141 13.73 14.67 -0.92
C ASP A 141 13.46 13.66 -2.05
N PRO A 142 12.22 13.57 -2.57
CA PRO A 142 11.95 12.69 -3.69
C PRO A 142 12.74 13.19 -4.93
N PRO A 143 13.26 12.29 -5.77
CA PRO A 143 14.02 12.66 -6.97
C PRO A 143 13.19 13.47 -7.98
N ASP A 144 11.86 13.40 -7.87
CA ASP A 144 10.93 14.06 -8.80
C ASP A 144 10.47 15.44 -8.31
N ARG A 145 11.07 16.49 -8.88
CA ARG A 145 10.70 17.92 -8.69
C ARG A 145 9.47 18.32 -9.54
N GLY A 146 8.39 17.54 -9.47
CA GLY A 146 7.11 17.84 -10.13
C GLY A 146 6.35 19.04 -9.50
N ARG A 147 5.31 19.52 -10.22
CA ARG A 147 4.50 20.73 -9.90
C ARG A 147 3.79 20.76 -8.53
N ARG A 148 3.66 19.64 -7.82
CA ARG A 148 3.05 19.55 -6.48
C ARG A 148 3.95 18.76 -5.54
N GLN A 149 4.89 19.43 -4.90
CA GLN A 149 5.72 18.81 -3.87
C GLN A 149 4.85 18.36 -2.68
N PRO A 150 5.12 17.20 -2.07
CA PRO A 150 4.45 16.83 -0.84
C PRO A 150 4.86 17.78 0.30
N LEU A 151 3.97 17.96 1.27
CA LEU A 151 4.30 18.70 2.50
C LEU A 151 5.00 17.75 3.47
N TRP A 152 5.94 18.25 4.26
CA TRP A 152 6.67 17.44 5.24
C TRP A 152 6.43 17.94 6.65
N VAL A 153 6.15 17.01 7.56
CA VAL A 153 6.11 17.25 9.00
C VAL A 153 7.17 16.38 9.65
N LEU A 154 8.23 17.02 10.15
CA LEU A 154 9.32 16.32 10.82
C LEU A 154 8.94 15.97 12.26
N GLY A 155 9.12 14.71 12.61
CA GLY A 155 8.96 14.16 13.95
C GLY A 155 8.39 12.74 13.96
N ASP A 156 8.44 12.14 15.15
CA ASP A 156 7.97 10.78 15.38
C ASP A 156 6.45 10.65 15.22
N ALA A 157 6.02 9.87 14.22
CA ALA A 157 4.62 9.61 13.91
C ALA A 157 3.87 8.84 15.01
N ARG A 158 4.58 8.23 15.98
CA ARG A 158 3.97 7.62 17.18
C ARG A 158 3.40 8.68 18.13
N ASN A 159 3.87 9.93 18.03
CA ASN A 159 3.36 11.04 18.84
C ASN A 159 2.07 11.63 18.23
N PRO A 160 0.93 11.62 18.95
CA PRO A 160 -0.31 12.22 18.48
C PRO A 160 -0.21 13.73 18.13
N ASP A 161 0.70 14.48 18.76
CA ASP A 161 0.92 15.89 18.42
C ASP A 161 1.46 16.07 17.00
N VAL A 162 2.37 15.19 16.57
CA VAL A 162 2.97 15.21 15.23
C VAL A 162 1.91 14.85 14.19
N LEU A 163 1.10 13.83 14.45
CA LEU A 163 -0.04 13.47 13.60
C LEU A 163 -1.07 14.61 13.49
N ARG A 164 -1.30 15.35 14.58
CA ARG A 164 -2.16 16.55 14.55
C ARG A 164 -1.53 17.69 13.72
N ALA A 165 -0.21 17.88 13.79
CA ALA A 165 0.49 18.83 12.94
C ALA A 165 0.44 18.43 11.44
N ALA A 166 0.42 17.13 11.14
CA ALA A 166 0.21 16.59 9.80
C ALA A 166 -1.25 16.72 9.29
N GLY A 167 -2.16 17.23 10.11
CA GLY A 167 -3.55 17.44 9.71
C GLY A 167 -4.36 16.15 9.60
N VAL A 168 -4.01 15.10 10.36
CA VAL A 168 -4.75 13.82 10.39
C VAL A 168 -6.24 14.03 10.70
N ALA A 169 -6.59 15.10 11.43
CA ALA A 169 -7.96 15.55 11.68
C ALA A 169 -8.84 15.65 10.41
N HIS A 170 -8.23 16.04 9.29
CA HIS A 170 -8.90 16.32 8.02
C HIS A 170 -8.42 15.43 6.87
N ALA A 171 -7.57 14.45 7.17
CA ALA A 171 -7.06 13.49 6.21
C ALA A 171 -8.15 12.49 5.80
N SER A 172 -8.10 12.02 4.56
CA SER A 172 -8.95 10.93 4.07
C SER A 172 -8.37 9.56 4.43
N ALA A 173 -7.04 9.45 4.45
CA ALA A 173 -6.33 8.23 4.79
C ALA A 173 -4.97 8.53 5.45
N LEU A 174 -4.50 7.60 6.28
CA LEU A 174 -3.15 7.54 6.82
C LEU A 174 -2.52 6.19 6.45
N TYR A 175 -1.30 6.20 5.95
CA TYR A 175 -0.51 5.00 5.66
C TYR A 175 0.75 5.00 6.53
N ALA A 176 0.94 3.97 7.33
CA ALA A 176 2.16 3.76 8.10
C ALA A 176 3.04 2.72 7.39
N CYS A 177 4.12 3.20 6.78
CA CYS A 177 5.02 2.42 5.93
C CYS A 177 6.49 2.67 6.31
N THR A 178 6.80 2.59 7.61
CA THR A 178 8.17 2.52 8.13
C THR A 178 8.73 1.10 7.95
N GLU A 179 10.05 0.96 8.01
CA GLU A 179 10.72 -0.36 7.93
C GLU A 179 10.36 -1.27 9.12
N ASP A 180 10.01 -0.70 10.28
CA ASP A 180 9.60 -1.47 11.45
C ASP A 180 8.06 -1.63 11.55
N SER A 181 7.61 -2.89 11.52
CA SER A 181 6.20 -3.28 11.68
C SER A 181 5.61 -2.89 13.05
N ALA A 182 6.41 -2.90 14.12
CA ALA A 182 5.96 -2.48 15.44
C ALA A 182 5.69 -0.97 15.49
N THR A 183 6.57 -0.17 14.88
CA THR A 183 6.38 1.27 14.70
C THR A 183 5.14 1.56 13.85
N ASN A 184 4.91 0.84 12.74
CA ASN A 184 3.70 1.00 11.93
C ASN A 184 2.42 0.74 12.73
N THR A 185 2.42 -0.31 13.55
CA THR A 185 1.30 -0.65 14.44
C THR A 185 1.08 0.43 15.50
N ALA A 186 2.15 0.96 16.10
CA ALA A 186 2.07 2.05 17.08
C ALA A 186 1.52 3.36 16.47
N ILE A 187 1.93 3.71 15.24
CA ILE A 187 1.40 4.86 14.48
C ILE A 187 -0.11 4.67 14.24
N ALA A 188 -0.51 3.47 13.80
CA ALA A 188 -1.91 3.16 13.58
C ALA A 188 -2.76 3.31 14.85
N LEU A 189 -2.26 2.82 15.99
CA LEU A 189 -2.93 2.97 17.28
C LEU A 189 -2.95 4.43 17.77
N ALA A 190 -1.88 5.20 17.52
CA ALA A 190 -1.83 6.63 17.85
C ALA A 190 -2.85 7.43 17.03
N ALA A 191 -2.99 7.12 15.74
CA ALA A 191 -4.04 7.64 14.88
C ALA A 191 -5.44 7.22 15.36
N GLY A 192 -5.55 6.04 16.00
CA GLY A 192 -6.72 5.45 16.66
C GLY A 192 -7.34 6.29 17.79
N ARG A 193 -6.54 7.06 18.53
CA ARG A 193 -6.93 7.74 19.78
C ARG A 193 -7.60 9.12 19.59
N ARG A 194 -8.30 9.34 18.48
CA ARG A 194 -8.87 10.65 18.09
C ARG A 194 -10.13 11.02 18.88
N GLN A 195 -10.49 12.30 18.90
CA GLN A 195 -11.66 12.78 19.62
C GLN A 195 -12.96 12.44 18.86
N ARG A 196 -14.05 12.27 19.61
CA ARG A 196 -15.40 12.07 19.04
C ARG A 196 -15.79 13.29 18.19
N GLY A 197 -16.33 13.06 16.98
CA GLY A 197 -16.82 14.09 16.06
C GLY A 197 -15.89 14.41 14.89
N GLU A 198 -14.69 13.83 14.86
CA GLU A 198 -13.78 13.96 13.72
C GLU A 198 -14.21 13.08 12.53
N ARG A 199 -13.78 13.45 11.30
CA ARG A 199 -14.14 12.71 10.08
C ARG A 199 -13.61 11.27 10.11
N PRO A 200 -14.31 10.31 9.49
CA PRO A 200 -13.83 8.95 9.38
C PRO A 200 -12.48 8.92 8.68
N LEU A 201 -11.51 8.23 9.28
CA LEU A 201 -10.16 8.08 8.75
C LEU A 201 -9.88 6.61 8.47
N ALA A 202 -9.42 6.33 7.27
CA ALA A 202 -8.86 5.03 6.96
C ALA A 202 -7.37 5.02 7.34
N VAL A 203 -6.95 4.05 8.14
CA VAL A 203 -5.58 3.88 8.61
C VAL A 203 -5.09 2.53 8.11
N TYR A 204 -3.97 2.53 7.39
CA TYR A 204 -3.36 1.33 6.82
C TYR A 204 -1.94 1.20 7.37
N ALA A 205 -1.64 0.09 8.04
CA ALA A 205 -0.31 -0.18 8.56
C ALA A 205 0.34 -1.34 7.83
N GLN A 206 1.55 -1.12 7.30
CA GLN A 206 2.34 -2.18 6.71
C GLN A 206 2.89 -3.11 7.81
N VAL A 207 2.71 -4.40 7.61
CA VAL A 207 3.27 -5.46 8.45
C VAL A 207 3.99 -6.46 7.55
N GLU A 208 5.29 -6.58 7.76
CA GLU A 208 6.18 -7.42 6.96
C GLU A 208 5.97 -8.90 7.25
N ASP A 209 5.80 -9.29 8.52
CA ASP A 209 5.46 -10.66 8.90
C ASP A 209 4.00 -10.99 8.50
N PRO A 210 3.76 -11.93 7.56
CA PRO A 210 2.42 -12.30 7.14
C PRO A 210 1.57 -12.91 8.27
N GLU A 211 2.18 -13.62 9.21
CA GLU A 211 1.47 -14.27 10.33
C GLU A 211 0.97 -13.23 11.33
N LEU A 212 1.84 -12.29 11.70
CA LEU A 212 1.47 -11.16 12.52
C LEU A 212 0.39 -10.31 11.83
N CYS A 213 0.52 -10.07 10.52
CA CYS A 213 -0.46 -9.34 9.73
C CYS A 213 -1.85 -10.00 9.83
N LEU A 214 -1.94 -11.31 9.56
CA LEU A 214 -3.19 -12.07 9.69
C LEU A 214 -3.73 -12.05 11.13
N ALA A 215 -2.86 -12.15 12.14
CA ALA A 215 -3.28 -12.12 13.55
C ALA A 215 -3.93 -10.78 13.91
N LEU A 216 -3.32 -9.67 13.51
CA LEU A 216 -3.83 -8.32 13.73
C LEU A 216 -5.15 -8.08 13.00
N GLN A 217 -5.24 -8.49 11.73
CA GLN A 217 -6.48 -8.42 10.94
C GLN A 217 -7.62 -9.22 11.60
N ALA A 218 -7.35 -10.44 12.08
CA ALA A 218 -8.35 -11.27 12.75
C ALA A 218 -8.88 -10.64 14.05
N ARG A 219 -8.00 -9.97 14.82
CA ARG A 219 -8.41 -9.21 16.02
C ARG A 219 -9.21 -7.97 15.67
N HIS A 220 -8.88 -7.28 14.58
CA HIS A 220 -9.63 -6.12 14.12
C HIS A 220 -11.06 -6.47 13.68
N LEU A 221 -11.24 -7.55 12.90
CA LEU A 221 -12.56 -8.04 12.46
C LEU A 221 -13.51 -8.36 13.63
N GLY A 222 -12.94 -8.69 14.79
CA GLY A 222 -13.72 -8.94 16.00
C GLY A 222 -14.42 -7.70 16.57
N THR A 223 -14.02 -6.47 16.22
CA THR A 223 -14.55 -5.25 16.86
C THR A 223 -16.05 -5.01 16.57
N ILE A 224 -16.83 -4.60 17.59
CA ILE A 224 -18.32 -4.56 17.54
C ILE A 224 -18.84 -3.24 16.97
N GLU A 225 -18.20 -2.13 17.30
CA GLU A 225 -18.61 -0.81 16.86
C GLU A 225 -17.78 -0.43 15.63
N PRO A 226 -18.39 0.16 14.58
CA PRO A 226 -17.60 0.80 13.54
C PRO A 226 -16.78 1.89 14.24
N PRO A 227 -15.45 1.75 14.33
CA PRO A 227 -14.68 2.79 14.96
C PRO A 227 -14.85 4.03 14.07
N ALA A 228 -14.72 5.23 14.63
CA ALA A 228 -14.57 6.45 13.83
C ALA A 228 -13.34 6.37 12.88
N ILE A 229 -12.60 5.26 12.90
CA ILE A 229 -11.37 4.97 12.21
C ILE A 229 -11.49 3.55 11.64
N ARG A 230 -11.35 3.42 10.32
CA ARG A 230 -11.21 2.13 9.66
C ARG A 230 -9.73 1.77 9.69
N LEU A 231 -9.32 0.88 10.61
CA LEU A 231 -7.94 0.44 10.73
C LEU A 231 -7.76 -0.88 10.01
N ASP A 232 -6.76 -1.00 9.16
CA ASP A 232 -6.40 -2.26 8.55
C ASP A 232 -4.89 -2.43 8.44
N PHE A 233 -4.48 -3.68 8.34
CA PHE A 233 -3.07 -4.09 8.21
C PHE A 233 -2.88 -4.74 6.86
N PHE A 234 -1.74 -4.49 6.22
CA PHE A 234 -1.44 -5.10 4.94
C PHE A 234 0.00 -5.59 4.90
N ASN A 235 0.21 -6.67 4.15
CA ASN A 235 1.53 -7.15 3.79
C ASN A 235 1.80 -6.76 2.32
N ALA A 236 3.00 -6.26 2.06
CA ALA A 236 3.39 -5.77 0.74
C ALA A 236 3.47 -6.89 -0.30
N ASP A 237 4.04 -8.04 0.08
CA ASP A 237 4.21 -9.19 -0.80
C ASP A 237 2.87 -9.81 -1.22
N ASP A 238 1.93 -9.93 -0.28
CA ASP A 238 0.55 -10.37 -0.55
C ASP A 238 -0.18 -9.43 -1.53
N LEU A 239 0.07 -8.12 -1.45
CA LEU A 239 -0.50 -7.15 -2.39
C LEU A 239 0.18 -7.26 -3.75
N ALA A 240 1.51 -7.36 -3.78
CA ALA A 240 2.29 -7.46 -5.00
C ALA A 240 1.95 -8.73 -5.80
N ALA A 241 1.79 -9.88 -5.14
CA ALA A 241 1.41 -11.14 -5.78
C ALA A 241 0.03 -11.03 -6.45
N ARG A 242 -0.94 -10.44 -5.73
CA ARG A 242 -2.27 -10.11 -6.29
C ARG A 242 -2.18 -9.15 -7.46
N HIS A 243 -1.37 -8.09 -7.36
CA HIS A 243 -1.19 -7.15 -8.47
C HIS A 243 -0.66 -7.85 -9.73
N LEU A 244 0.37 -8.67 -9.55
CA LEU A 244 1.06 -9.34 -10.64
C LEU A 244 0.10 -10.23 -11.42
N LEU A 245 -0.61 -11.11 -10.71
CA LEU A 245 -1.50 -12.08 -11.32
C LEU A 245 -2.82 -11.45 -11.80
N ALA A 246 -3.24 -10.32 -11.23
CA ALA A 246 -4.38 -9.56 -11.78
C ALA A 246 -4.03 -8.85 -13.10
N LYS A 247 -2.81 -8.31 -13.22
CA LYS A 247 -2.33 -7.64 -14.44
C LYS A 247 -1.96 -8.65 -15.53
N ASP A 248 -1.50 -9.82 -15.13
CA ASP A 248 -0.98 -10.86 -16.01
C ASP A 248 -1.62 -12.22 -15.64
N PRO A 249 -2.91 -12.40 -15.98
CA PRO A 249 -3.69 -13.56 -15.56
C PRO A 249 -3.17 -14.86 -16.19
N ILE A 250 -3.43 -15.96 -15.50
CA ILE A 250 -3.11 -17.30 -15.99
C ILE A 250 -3.91 -17.59 -17.25
N ILE A 251 -3.23 -17.90 -18.35
CA ILE A 251 -3.85 -18.42 -19.57
C ILE A 251 -3.72 -19.94 -19.52
N PRO A 252 -4.82 -20.69 -19.30
CA PRO A 252 -4.77 -22.15 -19.22
C PRO A 252 -4.37 -22.76 -20.57
N PRO A 253 -3.40 -23.69 -20.61
CA PRO A 253 -3.20 -24.55 -21.76
C PRO A 253 -4.43 -25.44 -21.99
N LEU A 254 -4.74 -25.75 -23.26
CA LEU A 254 -5.96 -26.46 -23.66
C LEU A 254 -5.86 -27.99 -23.48
N ASP A 255 -4.65 -28.53 -23.46
CA ASP A 255 -4.34 -29.95 -23.67
C ASP A 255 -3.54 -30.60 -22.53
N ARG A 256 -3.03 -29.82 -21.57
CA ARG A 256 -2.28 -30.29 -20.40
C ARG A 256 -2.50 -29.41 -19.17
N PRO A 257 -2.19 -29.88 -17.95
CA PRO A 257 -2.11 -29.01 -16.78
C PRO A 257 -1.12 -27.85 -16.99
N PRO A 258 -1.42 -26.64 -16.50
CA PRO A 258 -0.44 -25.57 -16.45
C PRO A 258 0.65 -25.91 -15.43
N ARG A 259 1.90 -25.61 -15.81
CA ARG A 259 3.11 -25.87 -15.02
C ARG A 259 3.74 -24.56 -14.60
N PHE A 260 3.92 -24.38 -13.30
CA PHE A 260 4.60 -23.21 -12.73
C PHE A 260 5.83 -23.64 -11.95
N LEU A 261 6.84 -22.78 -11.96
CA LEU A 261 8.03 -22.93 -11.12
C LEU A 261 8.15 -21.70 -10.22
N VAL A 262 8.24 -21.92 -8.91
CA VAL A 262 8.46 -20.86 -7.92
C VAL A 262 9.78 -21.13 -7.21
N VAL A 263 10.70 -20.17 -7.28
CA VAL A 263 12.05 -20.27 -6.70
C VAL A 263 12.17 -19.30 -5.54
N GLY A 264 12.46 -19.81 -4.35
CA GLY A 264 12.64 -19.04 -3.12
C GLY A 264 11.45 -19.10 -2.15
N ALA A 265 11.73 -19.40 -0.89
CA ALA A 265 10.78 -19.53 0.22
C ALA A 265 10.36 -18.20 0.88
N THR A 266 10.54 -17.10 0.16
CA THR A 266 10.23 -15.74 0.65
C THR A 266 8.73 -15.55 0.83
N THR A 267 8.35 -14.51 1.58
CA THR A 267 6.95 -14.07 1.75
C THR A 267 6.26 -13.86 0.40
N PHE A 268 6.96 -13.30 -0.58
CA PHE A 268 6.46 -13.14 -1.95
C PHE A 268 6.28 -14.46 -2.69
N GLY A 269 7.24 -15.40 -2.62
CA GLY A 269 7.09 -16.73 -3.22
C GLY A 269 5.88 -17.49 -2.66
N ARG A 270 5.71 -17.45 -1.32
CA ARG A 270 4.55 -18.00 -0.61
C ARG A 270 3.23 -17.37 -1.10
N ALA A 271 3.18 -16.03 -1.21
CA ALA A 271 2.00 -15.31 -1.67
C ALA A 271 1.63 -15.63 -3.14
N ILE A 272 2.62 -15.82 -4.01
CA ILE A 272 2.41 -16.23 -5.41
C ILE A 272 1.75 -17.61 -5.49
N ILE A 273 2.25 -18.61 -4.74
CA ILE A 273 1.65 -19.96 -4.74
C ILE A 273 0.18 -19.91 -4.31
N VAL A 274 -0.12 -19.17 -3.25
CA VAL A 274 -1.49 -19.05 -2.72
C VAL A 274 -2.43 -18.33 -3.70
N GLU A 275 -1.97 -17.24 -4.33
CA GLU A 275 -2.79 -16.48 -5.27
C GLU A 275 -2.98 -17.22 -6.60
N LEU A 276 -1.96 -17.92 -7.11
CA LEU A 276 -2.08 -18.81 -8.28
C LEU A 276 -3.18 -19.86 -8.06
N ALA A 277 -3.13 -20.54 -6.92
CA ALA A 277 -4.11 -21.57 -6.56
C ALA A 277 -5.52 -20.99 -6.43
N ARG A 278 -5.65 -19.78 -5.86
CA ARG A 278 -6.94 -19.10 -5.69
C ARG A 278 -7.56 -18.72 -7.04
N GLN A 279 -6.78 -18.13 -7.94
CA GLN A 279 -7.27 -17.77 -9.28
C GLN A 279 -7.64 -19.01 -10.09
N TRP A 280 -6.83 -20.06 -10.02
CA TRP A 280 -7.14 -21.33 -10.69
C TRP A 280 -8.47 -21.90 -10.24
N ARG A 281 -8.71 -21.96 -8.93
CA ARG A 281 -9.96 -22.49 -8.36
C ARG A 281 -11.22 -21.80 -8.89
N VAL A 282 -11.14 -20.52 -9.25
CA VAL A 282 -12.26 -19.73 -9.82
C VAL A 282 -12.38 -19.91 -11.33
N LEU A 283 -11.25 -19.93 -12.05
CA LEU A 283 -11.23 -20.06 -13.52
C LEU A 283 -11.56 -21.48 -14.00
N ALA A 284 -11.22 -22.48 -13.19
CA ALA A 284 -11.30 -23.88 -13.53
C ALA A 284 -12.22 -24.69 -12.59
N PRO A 285 -13.50 -24.33 -12.36
CA PRO A 285 -14.35 -25.11 -11.46
C PRO A 285 -14.75 -26.46 -12.08
N ALA A 286 -14.46 -26.65 -13.38
CA ALA A 286 -14.61 -27.87 -14.14
C ALA A 286 -13.35 -28.27 -14.95
N ALA A 287 -12.17 -27.66 -14.71
CA ALA A 287 -10.98 -28.13 -15.42
C ALA A 287 -10.60 -29.51 -14.89
N MET A 288 -10.31 -30.40 -15.82
CA MET A 288 -9.96 -31.80 -15.59
C MET A 288 -8.67 -31.99 -14.76
N TRP A 289 -7.93 -30.90 -14.49
CA TRP A 289 -6.55 -30.92 -14.01
C TRP A 289 -6.28 -29.97 -12.83
N ARG A 290 -5.36 -30.40 -11.96
CA ARG A 290 -4.73 -29.56 -10.94
C ARG A 290 -3.55 -28.80 -11.56
N VAL A 291 -3.25 -27.63 -11.03
CA VAL A 291 -2.05 -26.88 -11.44
C VAL A 291 -0.81 -27.58 -10.90
N GLU A 292 0.17 -27.84 -11.75
CA GLU A 292 1.48 -28.35 -11.31
C GLU A 292 2.35 -27.16 -10.88
N VAL A 293 2.80 -27.14 -9.63
CA VAL A 293 3.69 -26.10 -9.10
C VAL A 293 4.92 -26.74 -8.48
N SER A 294 6.06 -26.58 -9.14
CA SER A 294 7.36 -26.93 -8.59
C SER A 294 7.87 -25.80 -7.70
N VAL A 295 8.22 -26.12 -6.45
CA VAL A 295 8.75 -25.15 -5.49
C VAL A 295 10.21 -25.52 -5.21
N VAL A 296 11.12 -24.58 -5.49
CA VAL A 296 12.56 -24.79 -5.32
C VAL A 296 13.09 -23.83 -4.27
N ASP A 297 13.61 -24.37 -3.17
CA ASP A 297 14.21 -23.63 -2.08
C ASP A 297 14.98 -24.61 -1.17
N ASP A 298 15.94 -24.14 -0.36
CA ASP A 298 16.66 -25.00 0.59
C ASP A 298 15.72 -25.66 1.63
N ALA A 299 14.55 -25.07 1.90
CA ALA A 299 13.53 -25.60 2.81
C ALA A 299 12.14 -25.73 2.15
N ALA A 300 12.10 -26.10 0.86
CA ALA A 300 10.86 -26.21 0.07
C ALA A 300 9.82 -27.15 0.69
N THR A 301 10.23 -28.31 1.20
CA THR A 301 9.34 -29.30 1.82
C THR A 301 8.62 -28.71 3.04
N GLN A 302 9.37 -28.06 3.94
CA GLN A 302 8.80 -27.41 5.11
C GLN A 302 7.81 -26.31 4.72
N LEU A 303 8.15 -25.50 3.71
CA LEU A 303 7.28 -24.44 3.23
C LEU A 303 5.96 -24.98 2.67
N VAL A 304 6.01 -26.05 1.86
CA VAL A 304 4.83 -26.67 1.27
C VAL A 304 3.92 -27.23 2.36
N ASP A 305 4.48 -27.86 3.38
CA ASP A 305 3.73 -28.38 4.54
C ASP A 305 3.05 -27.25 5.33
N GLU A 306 3.79 -26.17 5.63
CA GLU A 306 3.27 -24.99 6.32
C GLU A 306 2.12 -24.33 5.54
N LEU A 307 2.31 -24.12 4.24
CA LEU A 307 1.29 -23.50 3.38
C LEU A 307 0.06 -24.38 3.24
N THR A 308 0.22 -25.68 3.02
CA THR A 308 -0.90 -26.61 2.84
C THR A 308 -1.70 -26.77 4.14
N PHE A 309 -1.03 -26.75 5.29
CA PHE A 309 -1.70 -26.72 6.59
C PHE A 309 -2.50 -25.43 6.81
N ARG A 310 -1.91 -24.28 6.46
CA ARG A 310 -2.54 -22.96 6.58
C ARG A 310 -3.72 -22.78 5.64
N TYR A 311 -3.58 -23.27 4.40
CA TYR A 311 -4.54 -23.10 3.31
C TYR A 311 -4.96 -24.47 2.73
N PRO A 312 -5.94 -25.15 3.35
CA PRO A 312 -6.33 -26.50 2.95
C PRO A 312 -6.84 -26.66 1.50
N PHE A 313 -7.19 -25.57 0.82
CA PHE A 313 -7.61 -25.62 -0.58
C PHE A 313 -6.45 -25.83 -1.56
N LEU A 314 -5.20 -25.60 -1.13
CA LEU A 314 -4.02 -25.77 -1.99
C LEU A 314 -3.93 -27.21 -2.53
N SER A 315 -4.06 -28.21 -1.65
CA SER A 315 -4.02 -29.63 -2.04
C SER A 315 -5.16 -30.08 -2.97
N LYS A 316 -6.25 -29.30 -3.04
CA LYS A 316 -7.38 -29.56 -3.95
C LYS A 316 -7.19 -28.92 -5.32
N SER A 317 -6.41 -27.84 -5.38
CA SER A 317 -6.30 -26.96 -6.56
C SER A 317 -4.97 -27.13 -7.29
N CYS A 318 -3.91 -27.47 -6.56
CA CYS A 318 -2.54 -27.61 -7.05
C CYS A 318 -1.96 -28.98 -6.66
N ASP A 319 -1.03 -29.45 -7.48
CA ASP A 319 -0.05 -30.46 -7.16
C ASP A 319 1.28 -29.74 -6.87
N LEU A 320 1.69 -29.73 -5.60
CA LEU A 320 2.87 -28.99 -5.13
C LEU A 320 4.05 -29.97 -5.00
N THR A 321 5.09 -29.76 -5.79
CA THR A 321 6.30 -30.60 -5.77
C THR A 321 7.47 -29.81 -5.18
N PRO A 322 7.90 -30.09 -3.94
CA PRO A 322 9.04 -29.43 -3.33
C PRO A 322 10.37 -30.01 -3.83
N TYR A 323 11.37 -29.15 -3.99
CA TYR A 323 12.76 -29.50 -4.26
C TYR A 323 13.65 -28.76 -3.25
N ASP A 324 14.21 -29.49 -2.29
CA ASP A 324 15.08 -28.99 -1.21
C ASP A 324 16.52 -28.75 -1.70
N GLU A 325 16.66 -28.07 -2.85
CA GLU A 325 17.94 -27.85 -3.54
C GLU A 325 17.95 -26.50 -4.27
N ASN A 326 19.11 -26.13 -4.82
CA ASN A 326 19.20 -24.93 -5.67
C ASN A 326 18.62 -25.18 -7.08
N LEU A 327 18.15 -24.12 -7.73
CA LEU A 327 17.54 -24.22 -9.05
C LEU A 327 18.45 -24.84 -10.11
N LEU A 328 19.76 -24.59 -10.05
CA LEU A 328 20.70 -25.11 -11.04
C LEU A 328 20.87 -26.62 -10.94
N ALA A 329 20.82 -27.19 -9.72
CA ALA A 329 20.87 -28.62 -9.48
C ALA A 329 19.62 -29.29 -10.05
N VAL A 330 18.44 -28.74 -9.75
CA VAL A 330 17.15 -29.20 -10.30
C VAL A 330 17.15 -29.15 -11.84
N LEU A 331 17.72 -28.09 -12.43
CA LEU A 331 17.84 -27.96 -13.88
C LEU A 331 18.92 -28.85 -14.51
N ALA A 332 19.87 -29.38 -13.72
CA ALA A 332 20.97 -30.21 -14.21
C ALA A 332 20.61 -31.70 -14.31
N GLU A 333 19.54 -32.16 -13.66
CA GLU A 333 19.10 -33.55 -13.71
C GLU A 333 18.68 -33.99 -15.14
N GLU A 334 19.15 -35.17 -15.56
CA GLU A 334 18.74 -35.80 -16.82
C GLU A 334 17.31 -36.34 -16.70
N GLY A 335 16.40 -35.89 -17.59
CA GLY A 335 14.96 -36.20 -17.51
C GLY A 335 14.06 -35.01 -17.14
N THR A 336 14.64 -33.80 -17.13
CA THR A 336 13.99 -32.52 -16.80
C THR A 336 12.60 -32.36 -17.46
N PRO A 337 11.56 -31.94 -16.71
CA PRO A 337 10.27 -31.62 -17.27
C PRO A 337 10.39 -30.50 -18.32
N GLU A 338 9.52 -30.52 -19.34
CA GLU A 338 9.40 -29.45 -20.33
C GLU A 338 9.37 -28.07 -19.64
N PRO A 339 9.91 -27.01 -20.28
CA PRO A 339 9.99 -25.70 -19.65
C PRO A 339 8.60 -25.30 -19.10
N PRO A 340 8.53 -24.86 -17.84
CA PRO A 340 7.27 -24.47 -17.23
C PRO A 340 6.64 -23.31 -18.01
N ASP A 341 5.31 -23.21 -17.94
CA ASP A 341 4.57 -22.12 -18.58
C ASP A 341 4.96 -20.75 -18.03
N ARG A 342 5.33 -20.71 -16.74
CA ARG A 342 5.81 -19.50 -16.09
C ARG A 342 6.69 -19.83 -14.88
N VAL A 343 7.74 -19.02 -14.72
CA VAL A 343 8.74 -19.09 -13.65
C VAL A 343 8.70 -17.80 -12.83
N PHE A 344 8.65 -17.94 -11.51
CA PHE A 344 8.78 -16.86 -10.56
C PHE A 344 10.07 -17.05 -9.76
N ILE A 345 11.02 -16.13 -9.92
CA ILE A 345 12.25 -16.08 -9.14
C ILE A 345 12.04 -15.06 -8.02
N CYS A 346 11.77 -15.56 -6.83
CA CYS A 346 11.32 -14.81 -5.66
C CYS A 346 12.40 -14.70 -4.57
N LEU A 347 13.69 -14.78 -4.91
CA LEU A 347 14.77 -14.71 -3.93
C LEU A 347 14.85 -13.32 -3.27
N GLU A 348 15.29 -13.29 -2.00
CA GLU A 348 15.46 -12.06 -1.22
C GLU A 348 16.62 -11.20 -1.74
N ASP A 349 17.76 -11.84 -2.02
CA ASP A 349 18.92 -11.21 -2.64
C ASP A 349 18.65 -10.94 -4.12
N GLU A 350 18.44 -9.67 -4.47
CA GLU A 350 18.16 -9.21 -5.83
C GLU A 350 19.27 -9.56 -6.84
N GLN A 351 20.53 -9.57 -6.39
CA GLN A 351 21.67 -9.90 -7.25
C GLN A 351 21.68 -11.39 -7.54
N LEU A 352 21.41 -12.22 -6.53
CA LEU A 352 21.28 -13.66 -6.70
C LEU A 352 20.04 -14.02 -7.56
N ALA A 353 18.92 -13.33 -7.37
CA ALA A 353 17.71 -13.47 -8.18
C ALA A 353 18.00 -13.20 -9.66
N LEU A 354 18.62 -12.05 -9.95
CA LEU A 354 18.97 -11.65 -11.31
C LEU A 354 20.02 -12.58 -11.92
N LYS A 355 21.07 -12.93 -11.16
CA LYS A 355 22.09 -13.89 -11.60
C LYS A 355 21.46 -15.22 -11.98
N THR A 356 20.62 -15.78 -11.12
CA THR A 356 19.91 -17.05 -11.35
C THR A 356 19.08 -16.99 -12.64
N ALA A 357 18.35 -15.90 -12.85
CA ALA A 357 17.57 -15.69 -14.06
C ALA A 357 18.43 -15.58 -15.33
N LEU A 358 19.62 -14.99 -15.22
CA LEU A 358 20.54 -14.75 -16.34
C LEU A 358 21.41 -15.97 -16.72
N ILE A 359 21.52 -16.98 -15.86
CA ILE A 359 22.34 -18.17 -16.13
C ILE A 359 21.51 -19.43 -16.38
N ALA A 360 20.22 -19.43 -16.02
CA ALA A 360 19.31 -20.55 -16.24
C ALA A 360 18.74 -20.55 -17.68
N ASP A 361 19.61 -20.78 -18.66
CA ASP A 361 19.31 -20.74 -20.10
C ASP A 361 18.14 -21.66 -20.51
N ARG A 362 17.98 -22.80 -19.81
CA ARG A 362 16.86 -23.73 -20.02
C ARG A 362 15.49 -23.08 -19.82
N LEU A 363 15.39 -22.08 -18.94
CA LEU A 363 14.14 -21.37 -18.65
C LEU A 363 13.77 -20.35 -19.73
N TRP A 364 14.74 -19.93 -20.56
CA TRP A 364 14.50 -18.95 -21.62
C TRP A 364 13.80 -19.53 -22.85
N ARG A 365 13.69 -20.86 -22.93
CA ARG A 365 13.04 -21.56 -24.05
C ARG A 365 11.51 -21.40 -24.06
N GLY A 366 10.93 -20.78 -23.03
CA GLY A 366 9.52 -20.38 -22.99
C GLY A 366 9.21 -19.16 -23.87
N GLY A 367 7.95 -18.75 -23.87
CA GLY A 367 7.50 -17.54 -24.57
C GLY A 367 7.84 -16.23 -23.84
N PRO A 368 7.44 -15.07 -24.38
CA PRO A 368 7.61 -13.77 -23.72
C PRO A 368 6.94 -13.73 -22.34
N GLY A 369 7.60 -13.15 -21.34
CA GLY A 369 7.08 -13.03 -19.98
C GLY A 369 7.01 -14.33 -19.18
N THR A 370 7.74 -15.37 -19.63
CA THR A 370 7.83 -16.66 -18.93
C THR A 370 8.59 -16.51 -17.61
N VAL A 371 9.67 -15.71 -17.54
CA VAL A 371 10.50 -15.58 -16.33
C VAL A 371 10.27 -14.22 -15.68
N ILE A 372 9.74 -14.24 -14.46
CA ILE A 372 9.51 -13.05 -13.64
C ILE A 372 10.49 -13.05 -12.47
N VAL A 373 11.26 -11.96 -12.32
CA VAL A 373 12.27 -11.82 -11.26
C VAL A 373 11.85 -10.72 -10.30
N ARG A 374 11.75 -11.06 -9.01
CA ARG A 374 11.53 -10.09 -7.92
C ARG A 374 12.69 -9.09 -7.82
N GLN A 375 12.35 -7.81 -7.67
CA GLN A 375 13.27 -6.70 -7.41
C GLN A 375 12.55 -5.68 -6.50
N ASP A 376 13.24 -5.06 -5.54
CA ASP A 376 12.68 -4.04 -4.62
C ASP A 376 13.37 -2.68 -4.77
N GLN A 377 14.69 -2.63 -4.99
CA GLN A 377 15.49 -1.39 -4.95
C GLN A 377 16.13 -1.01 -6.30
N LEU A 378 16.41 -1.98 -7.18
CA LEU A 378 17.03 -1.74 -8.50
C LEU A 378 16.04 -1.26 -9.58
N ALA A 379 15.16 -0.31 -9.27
CA ALA A 379 14.24 0.30 -10.25
C ALA A 379 14.98 0.94 -11.44
N THR A 380 16.22 1.38 -11.25
CA THR A 380 17.10 1.91 -12.31
C THR A 380 17.47 0.86 -13.37
N LEU A 381 17.53 -0.43 -12.99
CA LEU A 381 17.75 -1.52 -13.93
C LEU A 381 16.47 -1.87 -14.69
N GLN A 382 15.28 -1.74 -14.07
CA GLN A 382 14.02 -1.92 -14.79
C GLN A 382 13.91 -0.99 -15.99
N SER A 383 14.26 0.30 -15.85
CA SER A 383 14.30 1.22 -16.99
C SER A 383 15.33 0.85 -18.07
N ALA A 384 16.36 0.08 -17.72
CA ALA A 384 17.38 -0.39 -18.68
C ALA A 384 16.90 -1.56 -19.54
N PHE A 385 15.90 -2.32 -19.07
CA PHE A 385 15.23 -3.41 -19.80
C PHE A 385 13.91 -2.94 -20.45
N ASP A 386 13.01 -2.26 -19.70
CA ASP A 386 11.64 -1.88 -20.13
C ASP A 386 11.56 -0.59 -20.99
N GLY A 387 12.68 0.05 -21.35
CA GLY A 387 12.70 1.27 -22.17
C GLY A 387 12.04 1.09 -23.55
N ALA A 388 11.67 2.20 -24.22
CA ALA A 388 11.32 2.14 -25.66
C ALA A 388 12.49 1.49 -26.43
N ARG A 389 12.25 0.82 -27.58
CA ARG A 389 13.29 0.05 -28.30
C ARG A 389 14.63 0.80 -28.49
N ASP A 390 14.60 2.13 -28.56
CA ASP A 390 15.78 3.00 -28.72
C ASP A 390 16.47 3.44 -27.41
N GLU A 391 15.91 3.15 -26.23
CA GLU A 391 16.44 3.52 -24.90
C GLU A 391 16.90 2.31 -24.06
N ARG A 392 16.74 1.08 -24.58
CA ARG A 392 17.14 -0.16 -23.88
C ARG A 392 18.67 -0.32 -23.88
N LEU A 393 19.25 -0.61 -22.72
CA LEU A 393 20.69 -0.86 -22.57
C LEU A 393 21.03 -2.36 -22.57
N PHE A 394 20.05 -3.23 -22.31
CA PHE A 394 20.21 -4.68 -22.30
C PHE A 394 19.11 -5.38 -23.11
N ASP A 395 19.44 -6.53 -23.70
CA ASP A 395 18.48 -7.39 -24.39
C ASP A 395 17.63 -8.13 -23.35
N GLU A 396 16.29 -8.05 -23.47
CA GLU A 396 15.32 -8.74 -22.59
C GLU A 396 15.24 -10.26 -22.85
N VAL A 397 16.25 -10.83 -23.53
CA VAL A 397 16.23 -12.21 -24.06
C VAL A 397 14.94 -12.44 -24.84
N SER A 398 14.70 -11.62 -25.88
CA SER A 398 13.45 -11.64 -26.67
C SER A 398 12.15 -11.40 -25.88
N GLY A 399 12.22 -10.75 -24.72
CA GLY A 399 11.07 -10.45 -23.87
C GLY A 399 10.70 -11.57 -22.89
N THR A 400 11.51 -12.63 -22.80
CA THR A 400 11.28 -13.77 -21.89
C THR A 400 11.54 -13.41 -20.43
N LEU A 401 12.50 -12.51 -20.16
CA LEU A 401 12.84 -12.05 -18.82
C LEU A 401 12.11 -10.74 -18.49
N ARG A 402 11.38 -10.72 -17.37
CA ARG A 402 10.70 -9.53 -16.86
C ARG A 402 11.08 -9.26 -15.41
N LEU A 403 11.56 -8.06 -15.13
CA LEU A 403 11.82 -7.59 -13.78
C LEU A 403 10.51 -7.08 -13.14
N PHE A 404 10.27 -7.42 -11.88
CA PHE A 404 9.03 -7.07 -11.18
C PHE A 404 9.32 -6.38 -9.85
N GLY A 405 8.89 -5.12 -9.76
CA GLY A 405 8.99 -4.28 -8.57
C GLY A 405 7.92 -4.62 -7.54
N VAL A 406 8.25 -5.37 -6.47
CA VAL A 406 7.25 -5.75 -5.44
C VAL A 406 6.71 -4.52 -4.73
N VAL A 407 7.60 -3.62 -4.30
CA VAL A 407 7.21 -2.36 -3.62
C VAL A 407 6.30 -1.51 -4.51
N ASP A 408 6.67 -1.31 -5.77
CA ASP A 408 5.86 -0.50 -6.70
C ASP A 408 4.49 -1.13 -6.99
N ALA A 409 4.42 -2.46 -7.10
CA ALA A 409 3.16 -3.17 -7.29
C ALA A 409 2.27 -3.15 -6.03
N ALA A 410 2.88 -3.26 -4.85
CA ALA A 410 2.19 -3.20 -3.56
C ALA A 410 1.65 -1.80 -3.23
N CYS A 411 2.27 -0.74 -3.79
CA CYS A 411 1.89 0.66 -3.53
C CYS A 411 0.51 1.05 -4.09
N ASP A 412 -0.19 0.20 -4.84
CA ASP A 412 -1.49 0.55 -5.42
C ASP A 412 -2.50 0.92 -4.31
N PRO A 413 -2.91 2.20 -4.22
CA PRO A 413 -3.78 2.65 -3.15
C PRO A 413 -5.17 2.03 -3.20
N THR A 414 -5.61 1.50 -4.35
CA THR A 414 -6.90 0.81 -4.46
C THR A 414 -6.82 -0.55 -3.80
N MET A 415 -5.74 -1.29 -4.02
CA MET A 415 -5.53 -2.61 -3.43
C MET A 415 -5.18 -2.56 -1.95
N ILE A 416 -4.42 -1.56 -1.49
CA ILE A 416 -4.16 -1.38 -0.05
C ILE A 416 -5.47 -1.10 0.72
N ARG A 417 -6.46 -0.46 0.07
CA ARG A 417 -7.78 -0.21 0.67
C ARG A 417 -8.67 -1.45 0.74
N ASP A 418 -8.31 -2.53 0.06
CA ASP A 418 -9.02 -3.81 0.14
C ASP A 418 -8.70 -4.47 1.48
N ASP A 419 -9.54 -4.19 2.48
CA ASP A 419 -9.36 -4.73 3.81
C ASP A 419 -9.69 -6.22 3.94
N LEU A 420 -9.41 -6.81 5.10
CA LEU A 420 -9.83 -8.19 5.39
C LEU A 420 -11.34 -8.39 5.11
N GLY A 421 -12.18 -7.37 5.35
CA GLY A 421 -13.60 -7.40 5.03
C GLY A 421 -13.87 -7.56 3.53
N GLU A 422 -13.20 -6.78 2.68
CA GLU A 422 -13.25 -6.90 1.21
C GLU A 422 -12.77 -8.29 0.76
N ARG A 423 -11.67 -8.78 1.35
CA ARG A 423 -11.11 -10.10 1.04
C ARG A 423 -12.10 -11.22 1.36
N LEU A 424 -12.67 -11.21 2.56
CA LEU A 424 -13.69 -12.20 2.97
C LEU A 424 -14.96 -12.07 2.11
N ALA A 425 -15.35 -10.87 1.71
CA ALA A 425 -16.49 -10.66 0.81
C ALA A 425 -16.28 -11.33 -0.55
N ARG A 426 -15.06 -11.27 -1.10
CA ARG A 426 -14.68 -11.99 -2.33
C ARG A 426 -14.79 -13.50 -2.14
N VAL A 427 -14.22 -14.05 -1.06
CA VAL A 427 -14.26 -15.49 -0.80
C VAL A 427 -15.69 -16.01 -0.58
N ILE A 428 -16.57 -15.22 0.06
CA ILE A 428 -17.99 -15.54 0.19
C ILE A 428 -18.63 -15.67 -1.20
N HIS A 429 -18.37 -14.71 -2.10
CA HIS A 429 -18.91 -14.73 -3.46
C HIS A 429 -18.33 -15.87 -4.30
N GLU A 430 -17.02 -16.12 -4.21
CA GLU A 430 -16.37 -17.24 -4.89
C GLU A 430 -16.94 -18.58 -4.43
N SER A 431 -17.20 -18.74 -3.12
CA SER A 431 -17.84 -19.93 -2.57
C SER A 431 -19.27 -20.10 -3.11
N TYR A 432 -20.02 -19.00 -3.27
CA TYR A 432 -21.33 -19.01 -3.92
C TYR A 432 -21.25 -19.48 -5.38
N LEU A 433 -20.31 -18.96 -6.17
CA LEU A 433 -20.11 -19.37 -7.56
C LEU A 433 -19.80 -20.87 -7.67
N ILE A 434 -18.87 -21.36 -6.84
CA ILE A 434 -18.49 -22.79 -6.82
C ILE A 434 -19.69 -23.66 -6.46
N ALA A 435 -20.47 -23.27 -5.45
CA ALA A 435 -21.65 -24.03 -5.03
C ALA A 435 -22.75 -24.06 -6.10
N ARG A 436 -22.94 -22.96 -6.84
CA ARG A 436 -23.89 -22.84 -7.95
C ARG A 436 -23.47 -23.67 -9.15
N GLN A 437 -22.20 -23.60 -9.54
CA GLN A 437 -21.70 -24.36 -10.67
C GLN A 437 -21.72 -25.87 -10.44
N ARG A 438 -21.49 -26.34 -9.20
CA ARG A 438 -21.69 -27.74 -8.82
C ARG A 438 -23.14 -28.23 -9.01
N ARG A 439 -24.11 -27.32 -9.04
CA ARG A 439 -25.53 -27.62 -9.32
C ARG A 439 -25.87 -27.55 -10.81
N GLY A 440 -24.91 -27.22 -11.66
CA GLY A 440 -25.07 -27.15 -13.11
C GLY A 440 -25.33 -25.74 -13.65
N ASP A 441 -25.37 -24.70 -12.81
CA ASP A 441 -25.58 -23.32 -13.26
C ASP A 441 -24.35 -22.82 -14.03
N GLY A 442 -24.56 -22.28 -15.23
CA GLY A 442 -23.52 -21.67 -16.07
C GLY A 442 -23.11 -20.26 -15.62
N PHE A 443 -21.93 -19.83 -16.06
CA PHE A 443 -21.52 -18.43 -15.93
C PHE A 443 -22.42 -17.51 -16.77
N ASP A 444 -22.58 -16.26 -16.31
CA ASP A 444 -23.40 -15.21 -16.94
C ASP A 444 -24.92 -15.52 -17.04
N GLU A 445 -25.41 -16.63 -16.48
CA GLU A 445 -26.86 -16.98 -16.48
C GLU A 445 -27.71 -16.06 -15.58
N THR A 446 -27.12 -15.54 -14.50
CA THR A 446 -27.77 -14.55 -13.62
C THR A 446 -26.80 -13.42 -13.29
N PRO A 447 -27.29 -12.25 -12.84
CA PRO A 447 -26.41 -11.12 -12.46
C PRO A 447 -25.41 -11.44 -11.35
N ALA A 448 -25.61 -12.54 -10.62
CA ALA A 448 -24.72 -13.04 -9.58
C ALA A 448 -23.73 -14.11 -10.07
N MET A 449 -23.94 -14.72 -11.26
CA MET A 449 -23.07 -15.76 -11.82
C MET A 449 -21.91 -15.17 -12.62
N VAL A 450 -21.24 -14.17 -12.06
CA VAL A 450 -20.10 -13.49 -12.68
C VAL A 450 -18.94 -13.35 -11.69
N PRO A 451 -17.69 -13.27 -12.16
CA PRO A 451 -16.54 -13.01 -11.29
C PRO A 451 -16.71 -11.71 -10.49
N TRP A 452 -16.04 -11.62 -9.33
CA TRP A 452 -16.15 -10.49 -8.40
C TRP A 452 -15.99 -9.12 -9.09
N GLN A 453 -15.06 -9.00 -10.03
CA GLN A 453 -14.77 -7.74 -10.74
C GLN A 453 -16.00 -7.22 -11.50
N ARG A 454 -16.76 -8.13 -12.14
CA ARG A 454 -17.97 -7.85 -12.91
C ARG A 454 -19.25 -7.83 -12.05
N LEU A 455 -19.17 -8.23 -10.78
CA LEU A 455 -20.32 -8.29 -9.89
C LEU A 455 -20.92 -6.89 -9.67
N PRO A 456 -22.26 -6.71 -9.78
CA PRO A 456 -22.92 -5.44 -9.48
C PRO A 456 -22.61 -4.90 -8.08
N ASP A 457 -22.43 -3.59 -7.94
CA ASP A 457 -22.02 -2.95 -6.68
C ASP A 457 -22.96 -3.24 -5.51
N ARG A 458 -24.26 -3.40 -5.79
CA ARG A 458 -25.23 -3.83 -4.79
C ARG A 458 -24.87 -5.20 -4.22
N LEU A 459 -24.60 -6.20 -5.07
CA LEU A 459 -24.24 -7.55 -4.63
C LEU A 459 -22.86 -7.57 -3.96
N LYS A 460 -21.90 -6.75 -4.42
CA LYS A 460 -20.63 -6.53 -3.70
C LYS A 460 -20.88 -6.00 -2.29
N SER A 461 -21.76 -5.01 -2.15
CA SER A 461 -22.13 -4.43 -0.86
C SER A 461 -22.80 -5.44 0.08
N GLU A 462 -23.59 -6.37 -0.46
CA GLU A 462 -24.22 -7.43 0.33
C GLU A 462 -23.18 -8.42 0.89
N ASN A 463 -22.24 -8.86 0.05
CA ASN A 463 -21.12 -9.71 0.48
C ASN A 463 -20.22 -9.00 1.52
N ARG A 464 -19.92 -7.72 1.34
CA ARG A 464 -19.19 -6.89 2.33
C ARG A 464 -19.92 -6.83 3.66
N ALA A 465 -21.23 -6.62 3.64
CA ALA A 465 -22.04 -6.57 4.84
C ALA A 465 -22.07 -7.92 5.57
N GLN A 466 -22.08 -9.04 4.84
CA GLN A 466 -21.98 -10.37 5.41
C GLN A 466 -20.60 -10.62 6.05
N ALA A 467 -19.51 -10.22 5.37
CA ALA A 467 -18.15 -10.32 5.86
C ALA A 467 -17.93 -9.52 7.14
N ALA A 468 -18.39 -8.26 7.17
CA ALA A 468 -18.31 -7.39 8.35
C ALA A 468 -19.07 -7.96 9.58
N ASP A 469 -20.08 -8.79 9.35
CA ASP A 469 -20.91 -9.37 10.42
C ASP A 469 -20.30 -10.65 11.04
N ILE A 470 -19.23 -11.21 10.46
CA ILE A 470 -18.59 -12.44 10.94
C ILE A 470 -18.12 -12.31 12.39
N GLY A 471 -17.44 -11.20 12.74
CA GLY A 471 -16.95 -10.98 14.10
C GLY A 471 -18.06 -10.97 15.15
N ARG A 472 -19.20 -10.35 14.83
CA ARG A 472 -20.38 -10.32 15.73
C ARG A 472 -20.99 -11.72 15.90
N LYS A 473 -21.08 -12.49 14.82
CA LYS A 473 -21.57 -13.89 14.84
C LYS A 473 -20.71 -14.80 15.70
N LEU A 474 -19.40 -14.81 15.47
CA LEU A 474 -18.49 -15.67 16.24
C LEU A 474 -18.54 -15.36 17.73
N ARG A 475 -18.59 -14.07 18.10
CA ARG A 475 -18.74 -13.68 19.52
C ARG A 475 -20.05 -14.18 20.13
N ALA A 476 -21.13 -14.21 19.38
CA ALA A 476 -22.42 -14.70 19.90
C ALA A 476 -22.38 -16.18 20.30
N ILE A 477 -21.41 -16.95 19.82
CA ILE A 477 -21.19 -18.35 20.18
C ILE A 477 -19.90 -18.55 20.99
N ASP A 478 -19.38 -17.49 21.62
CA ASP A 478 -18.14 -17.48 22.41
C ASP A 478 -16.90 -17.96 21.63
N CYS A 479 -16.89 -17.68 20.34
CA CYS A 479 -15.79 -17.98 19.43
C CYS A 479 -15.12 -16.70 18.92
N VAL A 480 -13.87 -16.84 18.47
CA VAL A 480 -13.08 -15.80 17.83
C VAL A 480 -12.39 -16.34 16.57
N LEU A 481 -12.00 -15.44 15.69
CA LEU A 481 -11.22 -15.76 14.49
C LEU A 481 -9.72 -15.74 14.81
N ALA A 482 -8.97 -16.78 14.47
CA ALA A 482 -7.52 -16.82 14.66
C ALA A 482 -6.81 -17.30 13.38
N PRO A 483 -5.57 -16.89 13.11
CA PRO A 483 -4.78 -17.45 12.02
C PRO A 483 -4.52 -18.96 12.18
N ARG A 484 -4.35 -19.65 11.06
CA ARG A 484 -3.94 -21.07 11.00
C ARG A 484 -2.43 -21.20 10.91
N VAL A 485 -1.74 -21.12 12.06
CA VAL A 485 -0.27 -21.19 12.13
C VAL A 485 0.23 -22.50 12.75
N ALA A 486 -0.49 -23.08 13.71
CA ALA A 486 -0.05 -24.30 14.40
C ALA A 486 -1.19 -25.31 14.59
N ALA A 487 -0.82 -26.57 14.81
CA ALA A 487 -1.73 -27.65 15.17
C ALA A 487 -2.66 -27.20 16.31
N GLY A 488 -3.96 -27.28 16.05
CA GLY A 488 -5.01 -26.98 17.01
C GLY A 488 -6.35 -27.34 16.38
N GLY A 489 -7.26 -27.85 17.19
CA GLY A 489 -8.55 -28.33 16.72
C GLY A 489 -9.33 -27.25 15.98
N GLU A 490 -9.90 -27.60 14.84
CA GLU A 490 -10.93 -26.78 14.21
C GLU A 490 -12.18 -26.81 15.08
N HIS A 491 -12.74 -25.63 15.40
CA HIS A 491 -14.03 -25.58 16.07
C HIS A 491 -15.14 -26.04 15.12
N THR A 492 -15.65 -27.24 15.34
CA THR A 492 -16.83 -27.75 14.65
C THR A 492 -18.08 -27.10 15.23
N LEU A 493 -18.82 -26.37 14.39
CA LEU A 493 -20.06 -25.73 14.81
C LEU A 493 -21.11 -26.77 15.19
N THR A 494 -21.69 -26.64 16.37
CA THR A 494 -22.79 -27.51 16.81
C THR A 494 -24.10 -27.13 16.09
N THR A 495 -25.08 -28.04 16.05
CA THR A 495 -26.38 -27.76 15.41
C THR A 495 -27.09 -26.55 16.01
N THR A 496 -26.95 -26.32 17.32
CA THR A 496 -27.51 -25.16 18.03
C THR A 496 -26.79 -23.86 17.63
N GLU A 497 -25.46 -23.89 17.52
CA GLU A 497 -24.67 -22.76 17.01
C GLU A 497 -25.03 -22.43 15.56
N VAL A 498 -25.10 -23.44 14.69
CA VAL A 498 -25.49 -23.26 13.29
C VAL A 498 -26.86 -22.59 13.19
N THR A 499 -27.85 -23.07 13.94
CA THR A 499 -29.20 -22.49 13.96
C THR A 499 -29.19 -21.04 14.44
N ARG A 500 -28.44 -20.75 15.51
CA ARG A 500 -28.31 -19.40 16.05
C ARG A 500 -27.67 -18.45 15.06
N LEU A 501 -26.56 -18.84 14.44
CA LEU A 501 -25.86 -18.02 13.45
C LEU A 501 -26.69 -17.83 12.18
N ALA A 502 -27.41 -18.85 11.72
CA ALA A 502 -28.31 -18.75 10.57
C ALA A 502 -29.49 -17.81 10.84
N THR A 503 -30.02 -17.82 12.07
CA THR A 503 -31.04 -16.85 12.51
C THR A 503 -30.48 -15.43 12.47
N MET A 504 -29.28 -15.20 13.01
CA MET A 504 -28.62 -13.89 13.00
C MET A 504 -28.34 -13.38 11.57
N GLU A 505 -27.94 -14.28 10.66
CA GLU A 505 -27.75 -14.00 9.24
C GLU A 505 -29.04 -13.54 8.58
N HIS A 506 -30.11 -14.32 8.76
CA HIS A 506 -31.43 -14.04 8.20
C HIS A 506 -31.99 -12.71 8.72
N GLU A 507 -31.87 -12.44 10.01
CA GLU A 507 -32.33 -11.17 10.61
C GLU A 507 -31.54 -9.96 10.10
N ARG A 508 -30.24 -10.10 9.83
CA ARG A 508 -29.45 -9.03 9.20
C ARG A 508 -29.94 -8.79 7.77
N TRP A 509 -30.07 -9.86 6.98
CA TRP A 509 -30.55 -9.81 5.60
C TRP A 509 -31.95 -9.20 5.51
N LEU A 510 -32.89 -9.65 6.35
CA LEU A 510 -34.27 -9.14 6.42
C LEU A 510 -34.29 -7.64 6.72
N ARG A 511 -33.52 -7.17 7.70
CA ARG A 511 -33.42 -5.73 8.03
C ARG A 511 -32.83 -4.90 6.90
N ALA A 512 -31.91 -5.45 6.10
CA ALA A 512 -31.38 -4.77 4.91
C ALA A 512 -32.46 -4.67 3.83
N ARG A 513 -33.11 -5.78 3.50
CA ARG A 513 -34.16 -5.85 2.47
C ARG A 513 -35.37 -4.98 2.78
N LEU A 514 -35.83 -4.96 4.03
CA LEU A 514 -36.94 -4.07 4.44
C LEU A 514 -36.58 -2.59 4.27
N ARG A 515 -35.33 -2.19 4.56
CA ARG A 515 -34.87 -0.80 4.38
C ARG A 515 -34.77 -0.40 2.91
N GLU A 516 -34.45 -1.36 2.03
CA GLU A 516 -34.47 -1.17 0.58
C GLU A 516 -35.90 -1.12 0.02
N GLY A 517 -36.92 -1.53 0.78
CA GLY A 517 -38.32 -1.50 0.38
C GLY A 517 -38.90 -2.84 -0.09
N TRP A 518 -38.17 -3.95 0.11
CA TRP A 518 -38.65 -5.28 -0.26
C TRP A 518 -39.88 -5.69 0.54
N ARG A 519 -40.79 -6.41 -0.12
CA ARG A 519 -42.04 -6.90 0.47
C ARG A 519 -42.17 -8.41 0.32
N PHE A 520 -43.00 -8.97 1.17
CA PHE A 520 -43.35 -10.39 1.08
C PHE A 520 -44.23 -10.66 -0.14
N ALA A 521 -43.92 -11.76 -0.84
CA ALA A 521 -44.80 -12.46 -1.78
C ALA A 521 -44.40 -13.93 -1.82
N GLU A 522 -45.30 -14.82 -2.27
CA GLU A 522 -45.01 -16.26 -2.35
C GLU A 522 -43.96 -16.58 -3.43
N GLU A 523 -43.92 -15.78 -4.49
CA GLU A 523 -42.95 -15.89 -5.57
C GLU A 523 -41.92 -14.75 -5.52
N ARG A 524 -40.70 -15.05 -5.97
CA ARG A 524 -39.62 -14.07 -6.03
C ARG A 524 -39.74 -13.24 -7.31
N ASP A 525 -39.75 -11.92 -7.16
CA ASP A 525 -39.73 -10.95 -8.24
C ASP A 525 -38.79 -9.80 -7.85
N ASP A 526 -37.59 -9.80 -8.43
CA ASP A 526 -36.55 -8.85 -8.07
C ASP A 526 -36.84 -7.43 -8.62
N GLU A 527 -37.59 -7.30 -9.72
CA GLU A 527 -37.96 -6.00 -10.31
C GLU A 527 -38.98 -5.28 -9.44
N ARG A 528 -39.93 -6.02 -8.88
CA ARG A 528 -40.96 -5.49 -7.97
C ARG A 528 -40.55 -5.56 -6.51
N MET A 529 -39.32 -6.02 -6.23
CA MET A 529 -38.74 -6.16 -4.89
C MET A 529 -39.59 -7.08 -3.98
N LEU A 530 -40.03 -8.21 -4.50
CA LEU A 530 -40.82 -9.21 -3.80
C LEU A 530 -39.98 -10.47 -3.52
N HIS A 531 -40.02 -10.97 -2.28
CA HIS A 531 -39.28 -12.17 -1.94
C HIS A 531 -39.99 -13.01 -0.85
N PRO A 532 -40.05 -14.36 -0.99
CA PRO A 532 -40.75 -15.24 -0.04
C PRO A 532 -40.13 -15.29 1.35
N ALA A 533 -38.82 -15.04 1.44
CA ALA A 533 -38.11 -15.00 2.72
C ALA A 533 -38.31 -13.70 3.53
N ILE A 534 -39.15 -12.74 3.10
CA ILE A 534 -39.44 -11.52 3.88
C ILE A 534 -40.42 -11.84 5.03
N ARG A 535 -39.94 -12.65 5.97
CA ARG A 535 -40.66 -13.15 7.16
C ARG A 535 -39.67 -13.38 8.30
N ARG A 536 -40.17 -13.55 9.53
CA ARG A 536 -39.32 -13.91 10.68
C ARG A 536 -38.79 -15.34 10.49
N TRP A 537 -37.66 -15.65 11.12
CA TRP A 537 -37.02 -16.97 11.03
C TRP A 537 -37.96 -18.13 11.38
N ALA A 538 -38.77 -17.99 12.44
CA ALA A 538 -39.72 -19.00 12.87
C ALA A 538 -40.83 -19.28 11.84
N ASP A 539 -41.12 -18.31 10.96
CA ASP A 539 -42.18 -18.38 9.95
C ASP A 539 -41.67 -18.81 8.56
N LEU A 540 -40.37 -19.16 8.45
CA LEU A 540 -39.76 -19.62 7.21
C LEU A 540 -40.06 -21.10 6.93
N PRO A 541 -40.29 -21.48 5.66
CA PRO A 541 -40.28 -22.86 5.22
C PRO A 541 -38.99 -23.58 5.61
N GLU A 542 -39.10 -24.88 5.92
CA GLU A 542 -37.93 -25.70 6.30
C GLU A 542 -36.84 -25.71 5.22
N SER A 543 -37.23 -25.75 3.94
CA SER A 543 -36.28 -25.69 2.82
C SER A 543 -35.40 -24.44 2.86
N LEU A 544 -35.97 -23.27 3.15
CA LEU A 544 -35.22 -22.01 3.26
C LEU A 544 -34.37 -21.96 4.53
N ARG A 545 -34.84 -22.51 5.66
CA ARG A 545 -34.02 -22.62 6.88
C ARG A 545 -32.81 -23.52 6.67
N THR A 546 -32.99 -24.65 5.98
CA THR A 546 -31.89 -25.56 5.64
C THR A 546 -30.85 -24.89 4.76
N VAL A 547 -31.25 -24.16 3.71
CA VAL A 547 -30.32 -23.41 2.86
C VAL A 547 -29.49 -22.38 3.67
N ASN A 548 -30.12 -21.65 4.59
CA ASN A 548 -29.41 -20.71 5.46
C ASN A 548 -28.47 -21.42 6.45
N ALA A 549 -28.88 -22.57 7.00
CA ALA A 549 -28.05 -23.38 7.88
C ALA A 549 -26.83 -23.98 7.15
N ASP A 550 -27.00 -24.46 5.92
CA ASP A 550 -25.92 -24.99 5.08
C ASP A 550 -24.86 -23.91 4.79
N ALA A 551 -25.27 -22.69 4.47
CA ALA A 551 -24.35 -21.57 4.28
C ALA A 551 -23.50 -21.29 5.54
N ILE A 552 -24.05 -21.50 6.74
CA ILE A 552 -23.30 -21.37 7.99
C ILE A 552 -22.39 -22.56 8.25
N ARG A 553 -22.77 -23.78 7.83
CA ARG A 553 -21.90 -24.96 7.93
C ARG A 553 -20.63 -24.84 7.09
N GLU A 554 -20.70 -24.13 5.97
CA GLU A 554 -19.55 -23.82 5.10
C GLU A 554 -18.65 -22.70 5.65
N LEU A 555 -19.11 -21.92 6.63
CA LEU A 555 -18.36 -20.78 7.19
C LEU A 555 -16.93 -21.15 7.65
N PRO A 556 -16.69 -22.26 8.39
CA PRO A 556 -15.34 -22.64 8.80
C PRO A 556 -14.41 -22.94 7.62
N ALA A 557 -14.91 -23.64 6.59
CA ALA A 557 -14.14 -23.95 5.39
C ALA A 557 -13.79 -22.68 4.59
N MET A 558 -14.76 -21.78 4.43
CA MET A 558 -14.55 -20.48 3.78
C MET A 558 -13.48 -19.64 4.51
N LEU A 559 -13.51 -19.62 5.85
CA LEU A 559 -12.50 -18.94 6.64
C LEU A 559 -11.11 -19.61 6.53
N ALA A 560 -11.07 -20.94 6.43
CA ALA A 560 -9.83 -21.69 6.21
C ALA A 560 -9.19 -21.36 4.85
N ASP A 561 -9.99 -21.13 3.80
CA ASP A 561 -9.51 -20.68 2.50
C ASP A 561 -8.83 -19.29 2.54
N SER A 562 -9.15 -18.51 3.58
CA SER A 562 -8.54 -17.21 3.86
C SER A 562 -7.41 -17.29 4.91
N GLY A 563 -7.02 -18.49 5.36
CA GLY A 563 -5.94 -18.71 6.33
C GLY A 563 -6.37 -18.60 7.79
N PHE A 564 -7.68 -18.62 8.08
CA PHE A 564 -8.23 -18.47 9.42
C PHE A 564 -8.95 -19.72 9.94
N ARG A 565 -9.04 -19.84 11.26
CA ARG A 565 -9.85 -20.83 11.97
C ARG A 565 -10.72 -20.18 13.03
N ILE A 566 -11.81 -20.86 13.37
CA ILE A 566 -12.67 -20.50 14.49
C ILE A 566 -12.10 -21.17 15.74
N VAL A 567 -11.96 -20.42 16.83
CA VAL A 567 -11.48 -20.90 18.13
C VAL A 567 -12.49 -20.53 19.20
N ARG A 568 -12.86 -21.48 20.05
CA ARG A 568 -13.72 -21.25 21.23
C ARG A 568 -12.89 -20.70 22.40
N MET A 569 -13.39 -19.64 23.04
CA MET A 569 -12.66 -18.91 24.10
C MET A 569 -12.79 -19.53 25.49
N ARG A 570 -13.81 -20.36 25.71
CA ARG A 570 -14.06 -21.08 26.97
C ARG A 570 -14.48 -22.49 26.64
N GLU A 571 -13.74 -23.48 27.13
CA GLU A 571 -14.28 -24.84 27.21
C GLU A 571 -15.46 -24.78 28.19
N GLY A 572 -16.61 -25.33 27.78
CA GLY A 572 -17.79 -25.34 28.63
C GLY A 572 -17.46 -26.06 29.93
N SER A 573 -17.73 -25.41 31.06
CA SER A 573 -17.72 -26.01 32.39
C SER A 573 -18.76 -27.11 32.52
#